data_AF-A0AAV0KH66-F1
#
_entry.id   AF-A0AAV0KH66-F1
#
_cell.length_a   1.000
_cell.length_b   1.000
_cell.length_c   1.000
_cell.angle_alpha   90.00
_cell.angle_beta   90.00
_cell.angle_gamma   90.00
#
_symmetry.space_group_name_H-M   'P 1'
#
loop_
_entity.id
_entity.type
_entity.pdbx_description
1 polymer ?
#
loop_
_entity_poly.entity_id
_entity_poly.type
_entity_poly.pdbx_seq_one_letter_code
_entity_poly.pdbx_strand_id
1 'polypeptide(L)'
;MNIPCASFFTQPCAVDAILYSYYEGRIRAPITDKEEKFRVDGMAEVSLAVHDLPSYLHDEDDEYAPECLALIVHWMCNKFRFKAVGPTIPSIYLGKQLSSDDTCHEYGLSLFKAQHSPTYLKQWLDSQQPKSVVYVSFGSVASLSDKQTEEVAAVLAHASTVCFVTHCGWNSTIEALSMGVPMVAVPQFADQPTNAKFVEDVWGVGVRVMVQKRDGEEKAMARSEEIEWGVVEVMEGERAKGIRKNAEKWKTLARAAVADGGSSDRNIEDFVDELVNLQLLKRLEL
;
A
#
# COMPACT_ATOMS: atom_id res chain seq x y z
N MET A 1 -1.69 -32.13 10.54
CA MET A 1 -1.20 -31.19 11.56
C MET A 1 -2.36 -30.28 11.96
N ASN A 2 -2.67 -30.15 13.26
CA ASN A 2 -3.72 -29.26 13.79
C ASN A 2 -3.09 -27.99 14.40
N ILE A 3 -2.28 -27.29 13.61
CA ILE A 3 -1.57 -26.07 14.02
C ILE A 3 -2.49 -24.88 13.69
N PRO A 4 -2.85 -24.02 14.66
CA PRO A 4 -3.50 -22.75 14.35
C PRO A 4 -2.59 -21.92 13.45
N CYS A 5 -3.11 -21.45 12.33
CA CYS A 5 -2.38 -20.62 11.39
C CYS A 5 -3.19 -19.35 11.12
N ALA A 6 -2.51 -18.22 11.08
CA ALA A 6 -3.04 -16.95 10.63
C ALA A 6 -2.11 -16.43 9.54
N SER A 7 -2.69 -15.74 8.56
CA SER A 7 -1.93 -15.17 7.46
C SER A 7 -1.97 -13.66 7.53
N PHE A 8 -0.82 -13.06 7.27
CA PHE A 8 -0.62 -11.64 7.22
C PHE A 8 -0.42 -11.23 5.76
N PHE A 9 -1.37 -10.47 5.22
CA PHE A 9 -1.30 -9.98 3.85
C PHE A 9 -0.66 -8.60 3.86
N THR A 10 0.45 -8.45 3.13
CA THR A 10 1.18 -7.19 2.99
C THR A 10 0.71 -6.37 1.79
N GLN A 11 -0.42 -6.73 1.19
CA GLN A 11 -1.02 -6.10 0.02
C GLN A 11 -2.40 -5.53 0.40
N PRO A 12 -2.98 -4.63 -0.42
CA PRO A 12 -4.32 -4.13 -0.19
C PRO A 12 -5.38 -5.19 -0.47
N CYS A 13 -6.52 -5.10 0.22
CA CYS A 13 -7.66 -6.00 0.03
C CYS A 13 -8.18 -6.04 -1.43
N ALA A 14 -7.95 -4.98 -2.20
CA ALA A 14 -8.28 -4.94 -3.63
C ALA A 14 -7.49 -5.99 -4.43
N VAL A 15 -6.20 -6.14 -4.13
CA VAL A 15 -5.31 -7.12 -4.77
C VAL A 15 -5.71 -8.52 -4.36
N ASP A 16 -6.00 -8.74 -3.07
CA ASP A 16 -6.49 -10.02 -2.56
C ASP A 16 -7.81 -10.44 -3.25
N ALA A 17 -8.72 -9.50 -3.49
CA ALA A 17 -9.99 -9.77 -4.18
C ALA A 17 -9.78 -10.12 -5.67
N ILE A 18 -8.81 -9.49 -6.34
CA ILE A 18 -8.41 -9.84 -7.71
C ILE A 18 -7.83 -11.25 -7.74
N LEU A 19 -6.92 -11.56 -6.82
CA LEU A 19 -6.31 -12.89 -6.68
C LEU A 19 -7.34 -13.98 -6.40
N TYR A 20 -8.31 -13.68 -5.54
CA TYR A 20 -9.44 -14.58 -5.28
C TYR A 20 -10.27 -14.80 -6.55
N SER A 21 -10.51 -13.77 -7.35
CA SER A 21 -11.22 -13.90 -8.63
C SER A 21 -10.43 -14.71 -9.67
N TYR A 22 -9.10 -14.58 -9.68
CA TYR A 22 -8.22 -15.43 -10.47
C TYR A 22 -8.30 -16.90 -10.03
N TYR A 23 -8.23 -17.15 -8.72
CA TYR A 23 -8.33 -18.49 -8.15
C TYR A 23 -9.67 -19.19 -8.47
N GLU A 24 -10.78 -18.46 -8.39
CA GLU A 24 -12.11 -18.96 -8.76
C GLU A 24 -12.27 -19.15 -10.29
N GLY A 25 -11.22 -18.88 -11.08
CA GLY A 25 -11.22 -19.03 -12.54
C GLY A 25 -12.05 -17.99 -13.29
N ARG A 26 -12.46 -16.91 -12.60
CA ARG A 26 -13.20 -15.78 -13.17
C ARG A 26 -12.29 -14.82 -13.92
N ILE A 27 -11.03 -14.70 -13.48
CA ILE A 27 -9.94 -14.06 -14.24
C ILE A 27 -8.98 -15.17 -14.66
N ARG A 28 -8.57 -15.20 -15.93
CA ARG A 28 -7.63 -16.21 -16.44
C ARG A 28 -6.39 -15.52 -17.00
N ALA A 29 -5.22 -15.93 -16.52
CA ALA A 29 -3.94 -15.47 -17.01
C ALA A 29 -3.33 -16.48 -18.02
N PRO A 30 -2.49 -16.05 -18.97
CA PRO A 30 -2.20 -14.65 -19.27
C PRO A 30 -3.39 -13.96 -19.94
N ILE A 31 -3.70 -12.73 -19.53
CA ILE A 31 -4.75 -11.92 -20.15
C ILE A 31 -4.20 -11.34 -21.45
N THR A 32 -4.77 -11.76 -22.59
CA THR A 32 -4.28 -11.38 -23.92
C THR A 32 -5.09 -10.27 -24.58
N ASP A 33 -6.36 -10.09 -24.19
CA ASP A 33 -7.20 -8.99 -24.68
C ASP A 33 -6.97 -7.73 -23.84
N LYS A 34 -6.19 -6.79 -24.39
CA LYS A 34 -5.81 -5.53 -23.71
C LYS A 34 -6.99 -4.57 -23.46
N GLU A 35 -8.10 -4.74 -24.17
CA GLU A 35 -9.30 -3.91 -24.01
C GLU A 35 -10.29 -4.49 -22.99
N GLU A 36 -10.02 -5.69 -22.46
CA GLU A 36 -10.87 -6.34 -21.48
C GLU A 36 -10.97 -5.53 -20.19
N LYS A 37 -12.19 -5.48 -19.62
CA LYS A 37 -12.48 -4.82 -18.36
C LYS A 37 -13.02 -5.81 -17.36
N PHE A 38 -12.47 -5.75 -16.15
CA PHE A 38 -12.78 -6.66 -15.07
C PHE A 38 -13.62 -5.97 -14.01
N ARG A 39 -14.57 -6.73 -13.47
CA ARG A 39 -15.29 -6.39 -12.25
C ARG A 39 -15.02 -7.49 -11.24
N VAL A 40 -14.70 -7.07 -10.03
CA VAL A 40 -14.35 -7.96 -8.92
C VAL A 40 -15.37 -7.76 -7.81
N ASP A 41 -15.81 -8.86 -7.22
CA ASP A 41 -16.76 -8.82 -6.11
C ASP A 41 -16.17 -8.04 -4.93
N GLY A 42 -16.98 -7.19 -4.30
CA GLY A 42 -16.51 -6.25 -3.28
C GLY A 42 -15.90 -4.95 -3.85
N MET A 43 -15.73 -4.85 -5.17
CA MET A 43 -15.23 -3.66 -5.88
C MET A 43 -16.11 -3.31 -7.10
N ALA A 44 -17.42 -3.53 -7.01
CA ALA A 44 -18.33 -3.44 -8.16
C ALA A 44 -18.34 -2.07 -8.88
N GLU A 45 -18.05 -0.99 -8.14
CA GLU A 45 -17.97 0.37 -8.66
C GLU A 45 -16.63 0.70 -9.34
N VAL A 46 -15.63 -0.20 -9.23
CA VAL A 46 -14.31 -0.02 -9.82
C VAL A 46 -14.20 -0.88 -11.08
N SER A 47 -14.14 -0.20 -12.23
CA SER A 47 -13.81 -0.86 -13.50
C SER A 47 -12.29 -0.94 -13.64
N LEU A 48 -11.75 -2.16 -13.67
CA LEU A 48 -10.31 -2.41 -13.84
C LEU A 48 -10.02 -2.73 -15.31
N ALA A 49 -9.14 -1.98 -15.95
CA ALA A 49 -8.56 -2.38 -17.24
C ALA A 49 -7.42 -3.39 -17.01
N VAL A 50 -6.95 -4.06 -18.06
CA VAL A 50 -5.82 -5.01 -17.97
C VAL A 50 -4.61 -4.39 -17.27
N HIS A 51 -4.23 -3.17 -17.63
CA HIS A 51 -3.08 -2.46 -17.04
C HIS A 51 -3.33 -1.93 -15.61
N ASP A 52 -4.53 -2.12 -15.06
CA ASP A 52 -4.85 -1.85 -13.65
C ASP A 52 -4.72 -3.12 -12.79
N LEU A 53 -4.66 -4.30 -13.41
CA LEU A 53 -4.46 -5.56 -12.72
C LEU A 53 -2.99 -5.76 -12.34
N PRO A 54 -2.70 -6.61 -11.33
CA PRO A 54 -1.34 -6.97 -11.02
C PRO A 54 -0.58 -7.47 -12.25
N SER A 55 0.67 -7.04 -12.43
CA SER A 55 1.41 -7.27 -13.69
C SER A 55 1.59 -8.74 -14.01
N TYR A 56 1.79 -9.61 -13.03
CA TYR A 56 1.88 -11.07 -13.22
C TYR A 56 0.62 -11.74 -13.84
N LEU A 57 -0.49 -11.02 -14.03
CA LEU A 57 -1.66 -11.53 -14.76
C LEU A 57 -1.60 -11.25 -16.27
N HIS A 58 -0.75 -10.32 -16.73
CA HIS A 58 -0.73 -9.83 -18.12
C HIS A 58 0.65 -9.51 -18.69
N ASP A 59 1.68 -9.39 -17.86
CA ASP A 59 3.07 -9.14 -18.25
C ASP A 59 3.83 -10.48 -18.32
N GLU A 60 4.22 -10.86 -19.54
CA GLU A 60 4.95 -12.11 -19.80
C GLU A 60 6.41 -12.08 -19.28
N ASP A 61 6.95 -10.88 -19.02
CA ASP A 61 8.30 -10.67 -18.50
C ASP A 61 8.34 -10.60 -16.96
N ASP A 62 7.19 -10.71 -16.28
CA ASP A 62 7.09 -10.67 -14.82
C ASP A 62 7.31 -12.08 -14.22
N GLU A 63 8.49 -12.30 -13.64
CA GLU A 63 8.89 -13.58 -13.03
C GLU A 63 8.08 -13.95 -11.76
N TYR A 64 7.22 -13.06 -11.23
CA TYR A 64 6.39 -13.32 -10.05
C TYR A 64 5.16 -14.18 -10.39
N ALA A 65 5.34 -15.49 -10.37
CA ALA A 65 4.28 -16.50 -10.51
C ALA A 65 3.11 -16.33 -9.50
N PRO A 66 1.84 -16.12 -9.96
CA PRO A 66 0.67 -16.09 -9.07
C PRO A 66 0.39 -17.46 -8.41
N GLU A 67 1.00 -18.54 -8.87
CA GLU A 67 0.76 -19.91 -8.42
C GLU A 67 1.08 -20.10 -6.93
N CYS A 68 2.16 -19.49 -6.42
CA CYS A 68 2.51 -19.58 -4.99
C CYS A 68 1.45 -18.89 -4.11
N LEU A 69 0.96 -17.73 -4.54
CA LEU A 69 -0.04 -16.95 -3.81
C LEU A 69 -1.42 -17.64 -3.90
N ALA A 70 -1.78 -18.16 -5.06
CA ALA A 70 -2.97 -18.97 -5.28
C ALA A 70 -2.93 -20.27 -4.44
N LEU A 71 -1.77 -20.93 -4.31
CA LEU A 71 -1.58 -22.09 -3.45
C LEU A 71 -1.77 -21.75 -1.96
N ILE A 72 -1.25 -20.60 -1.51
CA ILE A 72 -1.42 -20.13 -0.13
C ILE A 72 -2.89 -19.82 0.14
N VAL A 73 -3.55 -19.05 -0.74
CA VAL A 73 -4.98 -18.73 -0.63
C VAL A 73 -5.83 -20.01 -0.65
N HIS A 74 -5.55 -20.95 -1.56
CA HIS A 74 -6.21 -22.26 -1.64
C HIS A 74 -6.08 -23.07 -0.35
N TRP A 75 -4.85 -23.18 0.19
CA TRP A 75 -4.59 -23.90 1.42
C TRP A 75 -5.32 -23.26 2.61
N MET A 76 -5.40 -21.93 2.65
CA MET A 76 -6.08 -21.20 3.72
C MET A 76 -7.60 -21.34 3.65
N CYS A 77 -8.22 -21.11 2.49
CA CYS A 77 -9.68 -21.18 2.32
C CYS A 77 -10.25 -22.56 2.62
N ASN A 78 -9.49 -23.63 2.34
CA ASN A 78 -9.94 -25.01 2.56
C ASN A 78 -9.66 -25.56 3.98
N LYS A 79 -8.84 -24.89 4.79
CA LYS A 79 -8.44 -25.41 6.11
C LYS A 79 -8.90 -24.56 7.30
N PHE A 80 -9.09 -23.24 7.16
CA PHE A 80 -9.32 -22.36 8.31
C PHE A 80 -10.27 -21.19 8.02
N ARG A 81 -10.93 -20.67 9.08
CA ARG A 81 -11.65 -19.39 9.05
C ARG A 81 -10.63 -18.27 8.86
N PHE A 82 -10.80 -17.43 7.85
CA PHE A 82 -9.87 -16.35 7.56
C PHE A 82 -10.29 -15.06 8.29
N LYS A 83 -9.32 -14.37 8.87
CA LYS A 83 -9.37 -12.93 9.14
C LYS A 83 -8.11 -12.34 8.54
N ALA A 84 -8.26 -11.42 7.60
CA ALA A 84 -7.14 -10.66 7.10
C ALA A 84 -6.69 -9.68 8.20
N VAL A 85 -5.56 -9.96 8.82
CA VAL A 85 -4.79 -8.93 9.51
C VAL A 85 -4.00 -8.25 8.39
N GLY A 86 -4.65 -7.35 7.65
CA GLY A 86 -3.98 -6.49 6.67
C GLY A 86 -2.97 -5.59 7.39
N PRO A 87 -2.15 -4.80 6.67
CA PRO A 87 -1.22 -3.93 7.35
C PRO A 87 -2.01 -2.89 8.13
N THR A 88 -2.02 -3.07 9.44
CA THR A 88 -2.40 -2.08 10.40
C THR A 88 -1.47 -0.91 10.22
N ILE A 89 -2.00 0.28 9.96
CA ILE A 89 -1.19 1.50 9.87
C ILE A 89 -0.42 1.62 11.18
N PRO A 90 0.91 1.51 11.18
CA PRO A 90 1.66 1.62 12.41
C PRO A 90 1.39 2.97 13.08
N SER A 91 1.12 2.93 14.38
CA SER A 91 0.84 4.10 15.25
C SER A 91 1.89 5.20 15.12
N ILE A 92 3.13 4.84 14.78
CA ILE A 92 4.23 5.77 14.51
C ILE A 92 3.91 6.78 13.41
N TYR A 93 3.16 6.38 12.38
CA TYR A 93 2.70 7.28 11.31
C TYR A 93 1.52 8.15 11.73
N LEU A 94 0.93 7.87 12.89
CA LEU A 94 -0.26 8.54 13.40
C LEU A 94 0.00 9.32 14.68
N GLY A 95 1.29 9.55 14.99
CA GLY A 95 1.74 10.37 16.11
C GLY A 95 2.00 9.59 17.40
N LYS A 96 2.33 8.30 17.29
CA LYS A 96 2.64 7.39 18.41
C LYS A 96 1.52 7.35 19.46
N GLN A 97 0.31 7.08 19.01
CA GLN A 97 -0.90 7.18 19.85
C GLN A 97 -1.13 5.96 20.75
N LEU A 98 -0.34 4.88 20.63
CA LEU A 98 -0.56 3.66 21.39
C LEU A 98 0.46 3.55 22.53
N SER A 99 -0.02 3.12 23.71
CA SER A 99 0.83 2.90 24.89
C SER A 99 1.89 1.81 24.70
N SER A 100 1.69 0.91 23.73
CA SER A 100 2.62 -0.15 23.37
C SER A 100 3.82 0.33 22.54
N ASP A 101 3.80 1.55 22.01
CA ASP A 101 4.82 2.08 21.09
C ASP A 101 6.22 2.14 21.73
N ASP A 102 6.30 2.26 23.06
CA ASP A 102 7.56 2.25 23.82
C ASP A 102 8.10 0.83 24.08
N THR A 103 7.28 -0.21 23.82
CA THR A 103 7.58 -1.62 24.17
C THR A 103 7.60 -2.57 22.97
N CYS A 104 7.11 -2.12 21.81
CA CYS A 104 7.18 -2.90 20.57
C CYS A 104 8.60 -2.82 19.99
N HIS A 105 9.34 -3.92 20.08
CA HIS A 105 10.63 -4.05 19.40
C HIS A 105 10.39 -4.43 17.93
N GLU A 106 10.74 -3.50 17.03
CA GLU A 106 10.82 -3.65 15.57
C GLU A 106 9.54 -4.13 14.86
N TYR A 107 8.87 -3.20 14.16
CA TYR A 107 7.72 -3.49 13.32
C TYR A 107 8.10 -4.18 11.98
N GLY A 108 9.36 -4.53 11.74
CA GLY A 108 9.81 -5.10 10.47
C GLY A 108 11.19 -5.79 10.46
N LEU A 109 11.36 -6.69 9.49
CA LEU A 109 12.62 -7.35 9.15
C LEU A 109 13.56 -6.35 8.44
N SER A 110 14.52 -5.79 9.17
CA SER A 110 15.49 -4.85 8.60
C SER A 110 16.71 -5.58 8.00
N LEU A 111 16.97 -5.37 6.70
CA LEU A 111 18.20 -5.84 6.04
C LEU A 111 19.36 -4.84 6.11
N PHE A 112 19.13 -3.59 6.53
CA PHE A 112 20.17 -2.54 6.56
C PHE A 112 20.09 -1.65 7.81
N LYS A 113 21.24 -1.35 8.42
CA LYS A 113 21.33 -0.35 9.50
C LYS A 113 21.43 1.05 8.90
N ALA A 114 20.52 1.94 9.27
CA ALA A 114 20.60 3.37 8.94
C ALA A 114 21.94 3.96 9.44
N GLN A 115 22.69 4.60 8.55
CA GLN A 115 24.07 5.05 8.80
C GLN A 115 24.17 6.52 9.27
N HIS A 116 23.07 7.29 9.29
CA HIS A 116 23.08 8.71 9.64
C HIS A 116 22.05 9.08 10.71
N SER A 117 22.32 10.17 11.44
CA SER A 117 21.43 10.71 12.46
C SER A 117 20.29 11.50 11.79
N PRO A 118 19.02 11.34 12.21
CA PRO A 118 17.83 12.01 11.63
C PRO A 118 17.88 13.55 11.68
N THR A 119 18.88 14.13 12.34
CA THR A 119 19.01 15.56 12.60
C THR A 119 19.28 16.39 11.34
N TYR A 120 20.08 15.89 10.38
CA TYR A 120 20.47 16.68 9.20
C TYR A 120 19.31 16.83 8.19
N LEU A 121 18.57 15.75 7.96
CA LEU A 121 17.41 15.75 7.05
C LEU A 121 16.33 16.70 7.56
N LYS A 122 16.04 16.66 8.86
CA LYS A 122 15.09 17.57 9.49
C LYS A 122 15.52 19.04 9.36
N GLN A 123 16.79 19.35 9.64
CA GLN A 123 17.31 20.72 9.49
C GLN A 123 17.20 21.24 8.05
N TRP A 124 17.48 20.39 7.07
CA TRP A 124 17.31 20.74 5.66
C TRP A 124 15.84 21.01 5.34
N LEU A 125 14.93 20.13 5.76
CA LEU A 125 13.49 20.31 5.56
C LEU A 125 12.94 21.57 6.23
N ASP A 126 13.34 21.86 7.47
CA ASP A 126 12.95 23.06 8.25
C ASP A 126 13.39 24.36 7.53
N SER A 127 14.45 24.30 6.70
CA SER A 127 14.95 25.45 5.93
C SER A 127 14.22 25.70 4.62
N GLN A 128 13.30 24.82 4.21
CA GLN A 128 12.52 24.95 2.99
C GLN A 128 11.20 25.68 3.22
N GLN A 129 10.64 26.29 2.17
CA GLN A 129 9.32 26.90 2.25
C GLN A 129 8.23 25.83 2.44
N PRO A 130 7.09 26.15 3.08
CA PRO A 130 5.95 25.24 3.14
C PRO A 130 5.53 24.81 1.73
N LYS A 131 5.29 23.51 1.54
CA LYS A 131 4.85 22.91 0.27
C LYS A 131 5.79 23.19 -0.92
N SER A 132 7.11 23.18 -0.69
CA SER A 132 8.13 23.36 -1.74
C SER A 132 9.02 22.14 -2.01
N VAL A 133 8.83 21.03 -1.28
CA VAL A 133 9.67 19.83 -1.36
C VAL A 133 8.88 18.68 -1.97
N VAL A 134 9.40 18.08 -3.03
CA VAL A 134 8.90 16.82 -3.58
C VAL A 134 9.70 15.68 -2.97
N TYR A 135 9.03 14.77 -2.27
CA TYR A 135 9.67 13.54 -1.81
C TYR A 135 9.59 12.47 -2.90
N VAL A 136 10.67 11.73 -3.14
CA VAL A 136 10.74 10.70 -4.19
C VAL A 136 11.30 9.41 -3.58
N SER A 137 10.56 8.31 -3.70
CA SER A 137 11.00 6.98 -3.26
C SER A 137 10.25 5.88 -4.02
N PHE A 138 11.01 4.91 -4.54
CA PHE A 138 10.47 3.74 -5.25
C PHE A 138 10.51 2.48 -4.38
N GLY A 139 10.54 2.66 -3.05
CA GLY A 139 10.53 1.57 -2.08
C GLY A 139 11.77 0.67 -2.15
N SER A 140 11.70 -0.43 -1.43
CA SER A 140 12.66 -1.53 -1.46
C SER A 140 11.91 -2.83 -1.67
N VAL A 141 12.57 -3.84 -2.25
CA VAL A 141 12.03 -5.21 -2.32
C VAL A 141 11.90 -5.86 -0.92
N ALA A 142 12.49 -5.24 0.11
CA ALA A 142 12.46 -5.67 1.51
C ALA A 142 11.82 -4.61 2.44
N SER A 143 11.44 -5.00 3.65
CA SER A 143 10.92 -4.11 4.69
C SER A 143 11.95 -3.12 5.23
N LEU A 144 11.48 -1.92 5.61
CA LEU A 144 12.29 -0.86 6.24
C LEU A 144 12.46 -1.11 7.74
N SER A 145 13.56 -0.62 8.32
CA SER A 145 13.75 -0.57 9.79
C SER A 145 12.90 0.52 10.44
N ASP A 146 12.61 0.41 11.75
CA ASP A 146 11.89 1.45 12.52
C ASP A 146 12.48 2.85 12.32
N LYS A 147 13.81 2.97 12.28
CA LYS A 147 14.50 4.26 12.06
C LYS A 147 14.25 4.82 10.67
N GLN A 148 14.28 3.98 9.64
CA GLN A 148 13.98 4.41 8.27
C GLN A 148 12.50 4.76 8.12
N THR A 149 11.62 3.97 8.74
CA THR A 149 10.20 4.27 8.86
C THR A 149 9.96 5.63 9.54
N GLU A 150 10.66 5.94 10.64
CA GLU A 150 10.59 7.25 11.29
C GLU A 150 11.08 8.38 10.39
N GLU A 151 12.16 8.18 9.62
CA GLU A 151 12.67 9.18 8.68
C GLU A 151 11.69 9.46 7.54
N VAL A 152 11.13 8.41 6.93
CA VAL A 152 10.12 8.54 5.87
C VAL A 152 8.87 9.23 6.41
N ALA A 153 8.40 8.82 7.59
CA ALA A 153 7.29 9.46 8.29
C ALA A 153 7.56 10.95 8.55
N ALA A 154 8.77 11.29 9.01
CA ALA A 154 9.18 12.66 9.28
C ALA A 154 9.19 13.52 8.02
N VAL A 155 9.68 12.99 6.89
CA VAL A 155 9.64 13.70 5.59
C VAL A 155 8.21 13.90 5.13
N LEU A 156 7.38 12.86 5.14
CA LEU A 156 5.99 12.93 4.67
C LEU A 156 5.13 13.85 5.54
N ALA A 157 5.35 13.88 6.85
CA ALA A 157 4.64 14.78 7.76
C ALA A 157 5.16 16.23 7.74
N HIS A 158 6.30 16.50 7.09
CA HIS A 158 6.94 17.81 7.14
C HIS A 158 6.14 18.86 6.35
N ALA A 159 6.00 20.07 6.89
CA ALA A 159 5.21 21.15 6.29
C ALA A 159 5.75 21.63 4.93
N SER A 160 7.04 21.40 4.65
CA SER A 160 7.64 21.70 3.35
C SER A 160 7.33 20.67 2.27
N THR A 161 6.91 19.45 2.63
CA THR A 161 6.59 18.40 1.66
C THR A 161 5.26 18.69 0.96
N VAL A 162 5.25 18.68 -0.37
CA VAL A 162 4.07 19.00 -1.19
C VAL A 162 3.40 17.78 -1.79
N CYS A 163 4.20 16.82 -2.25
CA CYS A 163 3.72 15.56 -2.79
C CYS A 163 4.80 14.48 -2.69
N PHE A 164 4.38 13.25 -2.87
CA PHE A 164 5.21 12.06 -2.87
C PHE A 164 5.16 11.38 -4.24
N VAL A 165 6.30 11.36 -4.95
CA VAL A 165 6.49 10.54 -6.16
C VAL A 165 6.86 9.13 -5.74
N THR A 166 5.98 8.17 -6.06
CA THR A 166 6.07 6.80 -5.54
C THR A 166 5.69 5.75 -6.58
N HIS A 167 6.35 4.59 -6.50
CA HIS A 167 5.96 3.39 -7.23
C HIS A 167 4.63 2.77 -6.79
N CYS A 168 4.00 3.26 -5.72
CA CYS A 168 2.75 2.70 -5.16
C CYS A 168 2.89 1.29 -4.56
N GLY A 169 4.05 0.94 -4.02
CA GLY A 169 4.13 -0.19 -3.08
C GLY A 169 3.28 0.09 -1.84
N TRP A 170 2.60 -0.95 -1.33
CA TRP A 170 1.51 -0.79 -0.38
C TRP A 170 1.90 -0.07 0.91
N ASN A 171 3.09 -0.34 1.46
CA ASN A 171 3.60 0.36 2.65
C ASN A 171 3.74 1.87 2.41
N SER A 172 4.37 2.27 1.31
CA SER A 172 4.50 3.69 0.96
C SER A 172 3.16 4.36 0.68
N THR A 173 2.20 3.61 0.11
CA THR A 173 0.84 4.10 -0.11
C THR A 173 0.11 4.38 1.21
N ILE A 174 0.17 3.46 2.18
CA ILE A 174 -0.47 3.69 3.49
C ILE A 174 0.23 4.81 4.28
N GLU A 175 1.54 4.98 4.15
CA GLU A 175 2.28 6.11 4.75
C GLU A 175 1.75 7.45 4.23
N ALA A 176 1.61 7.58 2.91
CA ALA A 176 1.12 8.79 2.27
C ALA A 176 -0.34 9.10 2.67
N LEU A 177 -1.22 8.09 2.64
CA LEU A 177 -2.61 8.21 3.06
C LEU A 177 -2.73 8.65 4.53
N SER A 178 -1.91 8.07 5.40
CA SER A 178 -1.89 8.35 6.85
C SER A 178 -1.40 9.74 7.18
N MET A 179 -0.50 10.29 6.35
CA MET A 179 0.02 11.65 6.52
C MET A 179 -0.78 12.71 5.76
N GLY A 180 -1.69 12.29 4.88
CA GLY A 180 -2.47 13.17 4.01
C GLY A 180 -1.61 13.83 2.94
N VAL A 181 -0.61 13.10 2.45
CA VAL A 181 0.32 13.57 1.42
C VAL A 181 -0.19 13.14 0.05
N PRO A 182 -0.44 14.09 -0.87
CA PRO A 182 -0.77 13.77 -2.24
C PRO A 182 0.32 12.97 -2.96
N MET A 183 -0.08 12.09 -3.88
CA MET A 183 0.86 11.20 -4.59
C MET A 183 0.95 11.48 -6.10
N VAL A 184 2.15 11.32 -6.64
CA VAL A 184 2.39 11.11 -8.07
C VAL A 184 2.78 9.64 -8.24
N ALA A 185 1.83 8.85 -8.73
CA ALA A 185 1.94 7.40 -8.84
C ALA A 185 2.69 7.00 -10.12
N VAL A 186 3.80 6.28 -9.97
CA VAL A 186 4.65 5.79 -11.07
C VAL A 186 4.82 4.27 -10.93
N PRO A 187 3.75 3.48 -11.15
CA PRO A 187 3.77 2.03 -10.90
C PRO A 187 4.73 1.31 -11.85
N GLN A 188 5.39 0.25 -11.37
CA GLN A 188 6.35 -0.53 -12.14
C GLN A 188 5.87 -1.97 -12.37
N PHE A 189 5.54 -2.73 -11.31
CA PHE A 189 5.18 -4.16 -11.40
C PHE A 189 4.39 -4.64 -10.16
N ALA A 190 4.10 -5.94 -10.10
CA ALA A 190 3.28 -6.63 -9.12
C ALA A 190 1.93 -5.91 -8.90
N ASP A 191 1.58 -5.60 -7.66
CA ASP A 191 0.34 -4.94 -7.25
C ASP A 191 0.33 -3.42 -7.46
N GLN A 192 1.46 -2.82 -7.80
CA GLN A 192 1.61 -1.37 -7.95
C GLN A 192 0.63 -0.74 -8.95
N PRO A 193 0.32 -1.35 -10.12
CA PRO A 193 -0.68 -0.78 -11.04
C PRO A 193 -2.07 -0.69 -10.42
N THR A 194 -2.48 -1.69 -9.65
CA THR A 194 -3.74 -1.68 -8.91
C THR A 194 -3.73 -0.60 -7.83
N ASN A 195 -2.63 -0.45 -7.11
CA ASN A 195 -2.51 0.58 -6.08
C ASN A 195 -2.57 1.99 -6.70
N ALA A 196 -1.91 2.20 -7.84
CA ALA A 196 -1.95 3.47 -8.58
C ALA A 196 -3.37 3.80 -9.09
N LYS A 197 -4.11 2.80 -9.56
CA LYS A 197 -5.54 2.93 -9.93
C LYS A 197 -6.37 3.45 -8.75
N PHE A 198 -6.14 2.92 -7.55
CA PHE A 198 -6.85 3.37 -6.36
C PHE A 198 -6.43 4.77 -5.92
N VAL A 199 -5.15 5.11 -6.01
CA VAL A 199 -4.63 6.46 -5.72
C VAL A 199 -5.32 7.53 -6.56
N GLU A 200 -5.48 7.29 -7.86
CA GLU A 200 -6.07 8.26 -8.79
C GLU A 200 -7.61 8.23 -8.80
N ASP A 201 -8.22 7.06 -9.00
CA ASP A 201 -9.64 6.98 -9.35
C ASP A 201 -10.57 6.70 -8.16
N VAL A 202 -10.08 6.01 -7.12
CA VAL A 202 -10.92 5.57 -6.00
C VAL A 202 -10.78 6.52 -4.82
N TRP A 203 -9.55 6.74 -4.35
CA TRP A 203 -9.25 7.63 -3.24
C TRP A 203 -9.13 9.07 -3.70
N GLY A 204 -8.73 9.29 -4.96
CA GLY A 204 -8.54 10.61 -5.55
C GLY A 204 -7.52 11.45 -4.77
N VAL A 205 -6.43 10.81 -4.33
CA VAL A 205 -5.36 11.42 -3.50
C VAL A 205 -4.09 11.65 -4.31
N GLY A 206 -4.13 11.42 -5.61
CA GLY A 206 -2.98 11.60 -6.49
C GLY A 206 -3.33 11.49 -7.95
N VAL A 207 -2.30 11.45 -8.78
CA VAL A 207 -2.38 11.26 -10.23
C VAL A 207 -1.47 10.13 -10.64
N ARG A 208 -1.82 9.40 -11.69
CA ARG A 208 -0.98 8.33 -12.24
C ARG A 208 -0.19 8.84 -13.44
N VAL A 209 1.11 8.58 -13.42
CA VAL A 209 1.99 8.76 -14.56
C VAL A 209 1.87 7.54 -15.46
N MET A 210 1.71 7.79 -16.75
CA MET A 210 1.69 6.72 -17.74
C MET A 210 3.08 6.14 -17.90
N VAL A 211 3.19 4.81 -17.78
CA VAL A 211 4.44 4.09 -18.04
C VAL A 211 4.21 3.30 -19.32
N GLN A 212 4.83 3.74 -20.41
CA GLN A 212 4.62 3.15 -21.74
C GLN A 212 5.95 2.82 -22.40
N LYS A 213 5.90 1.80 -23.28
CA LYS A 213 7.01 1.42 -24.16
C LYS A 213 6.87 2.19 -25.47
N ARG A 214 7.93 2.88 -25.91
CA ARG A 214 7.97 3.53 -27.23
C ARG A 214 8.72 2.66 -28.24
N ASP A 215 8.51 2.93 -29.53
CA ASP A 215 9.18 2.21 -30.61
C ASP A 215 10.71 2.24 -30.44
N GLY A 216 11.32 1.06 -30.43
CA GLY A 216 12.77 0.89 -30.27
C GLY A 216 13.28 0.80 -28.83
N GLU A 217 12.40 0.88 -27.82
CA GLU A 217 12.78 0.64 -26.43
C GLU A 217 12.63 -0.82 -26.05
N GLU A 218 13.43 -1.31 -25.10
CA GLU A 218 13.31 -2.68 -24.58
C GLU A 218 12.18 -2.78 -23.54
N LYS A 219 12.00 -1.76 -22.69
CA LYS A 219 11.06 -1.77 -21.55
C LYS A 219 10.24 -0.49 -21.49
N ALA A 220 9.03 -0.59 -20.92
CA ALA A 220 8.21 0.57 -20.62
C ALA A 220 8.85 1.40 -19.50
N MET A 221 8.83 2.73 -19.65
CA MET A 221 9.46 3.65 -18.69
C MET A 221 8.62 4.93 -18.57
N ALA A 222 8.62 5.55 -17.39
CA ALA A 222 8.10 6.91 -17.21
C ALA A 222 9.06 7.93 -17.84
N ARG A 223 8.55 9.06 -18.33
CA ARG A 223 9.39 10.17 -18.81
C ARG A 223 9.42 11.33 -17.82
N SER A 224 10.50 12.12 -17.87
CA SER A 224 10.68 13.30 -17.02
C SER A 224 9.53 14.29 -17.15
N GLU A 225 9.03 14.49 -18.37
CA GLU A 225 7.94 15.43 -18.66
C GLU A 225 6.62 14.96 -18.03
N GLU A 226 6.37 13.65 -17.95
CA GLU A 226 5.16 13.10 -17.37
C GLU A 226 5.20 13.17 -15.84
N ILE A 227 6.38 12.97 -15.24
CA ILE A 227 6.59 13.16 -13.79
C ILE A 227 6.45 14.64 -13.44
N GLU A 228 7.05 15.53 -14.23
CA GLU A 228 6.93 16.98 -14.06
C GLU A 228 5.46 17.42 -14.13
N TRP A 229 4.73 16.95 -15.15
CA TRP A 229 3.29 17.18 -15.22
C TRP A 229 2.56 16.69 -13.98
N GLY A 230 2.85 15.48 -13.50
CA GLY A 230 2.21 14.92 -12.32
C GLY A 230 2.45 15.75 -11.06
N VAL A 231 3.68 16.25 -10.88
CA VAL A 231 4.03 17.16 -9.78
C VAL A 231 3.23 18.47 -9.90
N VAL A 232 3.23 19.11 -11.08
CA VAL A 232 2.48 20.34 -11.33
C VAL A 232 0.97 20.14 -11.09
N GLU A 233 0.40 19.05 -11.58
CA GLU A 233 -1.03 18.74 -11.45
C GLU A 233 -1.46 18.56 -9.98
N VAL A 234 -0.63 17.91 -9.17
CA VAL A 234 -0.88 17.72 -7.74
C VAL A 234 -0.68 19.01 -6.94
N MET A 235 0.27 19.84 -7.34
CA MET A 235 0.61 21.10 -6.67
C MET A 235 -0.42 22.20 -6.95
N GLU A 236 -0.67 22.48 -8.22
CA GLU A 236 -1.41 23.67 -8.65
C GLU A 236 -2.35 23.44 -9.84
N GLY A 237 -2.39 22.23 -10.38
CA GLY A 237 -3.32 21.86 -11.45
C GLY A 237 -4.79 21.86 -11.06
N GLU A 238 -5.64 21.52 -12.02
CA GLU A 238 -7.10 21.61 -11.88
C GLU A 238 -7.62 20.68 -10.78
N ARG A 239 -7.05 19.47 -10.66
CA ARG A 239 -7.45 18.50 -9.63
C ARG A 239 -6.79 18.76 -8.27
N ALA A 240 -5.78 19.63 -8.17
CA ALA A 240 -4.96 19.83 -6.98
C ALA A 240 -5.77 20.09 -5.69
N LYS A 241 -6.82 20.91 -5.78
CA LYS A 241 -7.69 21.21 -4.63
C LYS A 241 -8.51 20.00 -4.18
N GLY A 242 -9.03 19.22 -5.13
CA GLY A 242 -9.76 17.98 -4.86
C GLY A 242 -8.84 16.93 -4.23
N ILE A 243 -7.65 16.76 -4.80
CA ILE A 243 -6.61 15.85 -4.32
C ILE A 243 -6.24 16.15 -2.87
N ARG A 244 -5.92 17.41 -2.54
CA ARG A 244 -5.59 17.81 -1.16
C ARG A 244 -6.74 17.58 -0.18
N LYS A 245 -7.98 17.88 -0.58
CA LYS A 245 -9.17 17.64 0.24
C LYS A 245 -9.34 16.15 0.54
N ASN A 246 -9.14 15.30 -0.46
CA ASN A 246 -9.23 13.86 -0.30
C ASN A 246 -8.08 13.32 0.56
N ALA A 247 -6.85 13.79 0.37
CA ALA A 247 -5.71 13.37 1.16
C ALA A 247 -5.94 13.67 2.67
N GLU A 248 -6.45 14.86 3.01
CA GLU A 248 -6.78 15.20 4.39
C GLU A 248 -7.94 14.37 4.96
N LYS A 249 -8.96 14.07 4.12
CA LYS A 249 -10.06 13.17 4.48
C LYS A 249 -9.52 11.78 4.84
N TRP A 250 -8.66 11.20 3.98
CA TRP A 250 -8.09 9.87 4.19
C TRP A 250 -7.18 9.81 5.42
N LYS A 251 -6.37 10.84 5.66
CA LYS A 251 -5.60 11.00 6.90
C LYS A 251 -6.48 10.97 8.14
N THR A 252 -7.60 11.70 8.11
CA THR A 252 -8.53 11.73 9.24
C THR A 252 -9.17 10.36 9.47
N LEU A 253 -9.56 9.67 8.41
CA LEU A 253 -10.11 8.31 8.49
C LEU A 253 -9.07 7.30 9.00
N ALA A 254 -7.83 7.37 8.53
CA ALA A 254 -6.73 6.54 9.00
C ALA A 254 -6.49 6.70 10.51
N ARG A 255 -6.45 7.95 10.99
CA ARG A 255 -6.33 8.26 12.43
C ARG A 255 -7.50 7.69 13.24
N ALA A 256 -8.73 7.89 12.77
CA ALA A 256 -9.91 7.38 13.46
C ALA A 256 -9.98 5.84 13.47
N ALA A 257 -9.44 5.18 12.45
CA ALA A 257 -9.44 3.73 12.36
C ALA A 257 -8.54 3.07 13.42
N VAL A 258 -7.38 3.66 13.71
CA VAL A 258 -6.42 3.09 14.69
C VAL A 258 -6.58 3.63 16.10
N ALA A 259 -7.36 4.69 16.29
CA ALA A 259 -7.58 5.26 17.62
C ALA A 259 -8.22 4.22 18.54
N ASP A 260 -8.12 4.42 19.86
CA ASP A 260 -8.75 3.57 20.86
C ASP A 260 -10.25 3.37 20.56
N GLY A 261 -10.66 2.11 20.46
CA GLY A 261 -12.01 1.71 20.06
C GLY A 261 -12.34 1.96 18.58
N GLY A 262 -11.35 2.25 17.73
CA GLY A 262 -11.45 2.43 16.28
C GLY A 262 -11.66 1.12 15.52
N SER A 263 -11.90 1.20 14.21
CA SER A 263 -12.19 -0.01 13.42
C SER A 263 -11.02 -0.98 13.30
N SER A 264 -9.80 -0.47 13.14
CA SER A 264 -8.59 -1.30 13.07
C SER A 264 -8.21 -1.84 14.45
N ASP A 265 -8.37 -1.01 15.49
CA ASP A 265 -8.15 -1.40 16.88
C ASP A 265 -9.05 -2.58 17.29
N ARG A 266 -10.38 -2.45 17.12
CA ARG A 266 -11.34 -3.53 17.36
C ARG A 266 -11.08 -4.79 16.52
N ASN A 267 -10.60 -4.64 15.28
CA ASN A 267 -10.29 -5.79 14.43
C ASN A 267 -9.09 -6.59 14.95
N ILE A 268 -8.11 -5.93 15.58
CA ILE A 268 -7.00 -6.61 16.27
C ILE A 268 -7.53 -7.32 17.51
N GLU A 269 -8.37 -6.66 18.33
CA GLU A 269 -8.99 -7.27 19.51
C GLU A 269 -9.80 -8.52 19.14
N ASP A 270 -10.69 -8.41 18.14
CA ASP A 270 -11.50 -9.51 17.63
C ASP A 270 -10.64 -10.68 17.10
N PHE A 271 -9.46 -10.39 16.55
CA PHE A 271 -8.51 -11.40 16.09
C PHE A 271 -7.82 -12.09 17.27
N VAL A 272 -7.36 -11.33 18.27
CA VAL A 272 -6.73 -11.87 19.49
C VAL A 272 -7.72 -12.75 20.26
N ASP A 273 -8.95 -12.28 20.45
CA ASP A 273 -10.01 -13.02 21.13
C ASP A 273 -10.31 -14.34 20.44
N GLU A 274 -10.36 -14.36 19.10
CA GLU A 274 -10.56 -15.59 18.34
C GLU A 274 -9.39 -16.57 18.50
N LEU A 275 -8.14 -16.09 18.49
CA LEU A 275 -6.97 -16.93 18.74
C LEU A 275 -6.98 -17.54 20.15
N VAL A 276 -7.33 -16.75 21.16
CA VAL A 276 -7.44 -17.22 22.56
C VAL A 276 -8.56 -18.25 22.68
N ASN A 277 -9.72 -18.00 22.08
CA ASN A 277 -10.85 -18.93 22.08
C ASN A 277 -10.52 -20.25 21.38
N LEU A 278 -9.80 -20.21 20.25
CA LEU A 278 -9.32 -21.41 19.56
C LEU A 278 -8.35 -22.23 20.43
N GLN A 279 -7.52 -21.58 21.25
CA GLN A 279 -6.65 -22.27 22.21
C GLN A 279 -7.45 -22.91 23.36
N LEU A 280 -8.47 -22.21 23.87
CA LEU A 280 -9.32 -22.71 24.96
C LEU A 280 -10.16 -23.92 24.51
N LEU A 281 -10.78 -23.86 23.34
CA LEU A 281 -11.54 -24.98 22.76
C LEU A 281 -10.67 -26.23 22.58
N LYS A 282 -9.42 -26.06 22.09
CA LYS A 282 -8.46 -27.16 21.97
C LYS A 282 -8.07 -27.79 23.32
N ARG A 283 -8.10 -27.03 24.42
CA ARG A 283 -7.83 -27.56 25.77
C ARG A 283 -9.02 -28.31 26.37
N LEU A 284 -10.23 -28.05 25.89
CA LEU A 284 -11.47 -28.70 26.36
C LEU A 284 -11.81 -29.97 25.56
N GLU A 285 -11.25 -30.13 24.36
CA GLU A 285 -11.39 -31.34 23.51
C GLU A 285 -10.31 -32.41 23.77
N LEU A 286 -9.43 -32.19 24.76
CA LEU A 286 -8.42 -33.14 25.29
C LEU A 286 -8.85 -33.66 26.66
#